data_AF-A0AB34IJB2-F1
#
_entry.id   AF-A0AB34IJB2-F1
#
_cell.length_a   1.000
_cell.length_b   1.000
_cell.length_c   1.000
_cell.angle_alpha   90.00
_cell.angle_beta   90.00
_cell.angle_gamma   90.00
#
_symmetry.space_group_name_H-M   'P 1'
#
loop_
_entity.id
_entity.type
_entity.pdbx_description
1 polymer ?
#
loop_
_entity_poly.entity_id
_entity_poly.type
_entity_poly.pdbx_seq_one_letter_code
_entity_poly.pdbx_strand_id
1 'polypeptide(L)'
;MADVMEQLAARGANLALLAELEWPELNEALKSHGVLKLGHRLQVSKLLRQPGAVPLPAALAPAAAPPPLATAAKEAAEGALPDRTHEQAVPHDLSAAACEALLRELLAQYAQPAFVAELRQALASAGGGLKARIGEVVLRVQAPLLVKYGLPPSFEGVDVMKYSIHRRIAEGPAHVAERLQSLANEARKALFIAPIPDHRSTSAEQKLQGMLHEGSAGVTYAAMEAALRRAVDGRRLSHANERELHRLLQERVVEPLIFRSMLSMAEAGLPASSLLAGDRAEELSQVPVLSRLPSAASFMAEHVLPNRPCVLRGLLTAERWSPLGKLPDFAYLRARCAHRRVACKSLALDDRDGRPVFVSDPELKLPMVDFLDAVEQSEREGSRCPFYLGKVPLRAELPELLRDIEAEAADFPITQLQECFGALTPAGVFTYFGCDRNVTATHFDRLENLLVCICGTKRLWLYPPSHTQYLYPIPSLDASRSAAPPFQTYDSLSPTQRKEYPALAGARPLEVYLEAGDILYLPSCWWHCVEGSRERNMILNWWFELHPSKREHAI
;
A
#
# COMPACT_ATOMS: atom_id res chain seq x y z
N MET A 1 -22.95 -25.20 -17.88
CA MET A 1 -21.49 -25.02 -18.11
C MET A 1 -21.14 -25.27 -19.57
N ALA A 2 -21.50 -26.43 -20.14
CA ALA A 2 -21.28 -26.75 -21.55
C ALA A 2 -21.83 -25.66 -22.52
N ASP A 3 -23.10 -25.26 -22.39
CA ASP A 3 -23.70 -24.17 -23.20
C ASP A 3 -22.94 -22.84 -23.10
N VAL A 4 -22.39 -22.52 -21.93
CA VAL A 4 -21.63 -21.28 -21.70
C VAL A 4 -20.29 -21.36 -22.42
N MET A 5 -19.63 -22.52 -22.38
CA MET A 5 -18.36 -22.75 -23.07
C MET A 5 -18.53 -22.77 -24.60
N GLU A 6 -19.65 -23.30 -25.09
CA GLU A 6 -19.98 -23.29 -26.52
C GLU A 6 -20.29 -21.87 -27.04
N GLN A 7 -21.02 -21.07 -26.26
CA GLN A 7 -21.26 -19.65 -26.58
C GLN A 7 -19.98 -18.80 -26.57
N LEU A 8 -19.02 -19.14 -25.70
CA LEU A 8 -17.72 -18.47 -25.65
C LEU A 8 -16.83 -18.84 -26.85
N ALA A 9 -16.79 -20.12 -27.22
CA ALA A 9 -16.09 -20.58 -28.42
C ALA A 9 -16.65 -19.91 -29.68
N ALA A 10 -17.98 -19.86 -29.82
CA ALA A 10 -18.66 -19.22 -30.95
C ALA A 10 -18.40 -17.70 -31.05
N ARG A 11 -17.93 -17.08 -29.95
CA ARG A 11 -17.58 -15.65 -29.87
C ARG A 11 -16.08 -15.40 -29.86
N GLY A 12 -15.28 -16.41 -30.25
CA GLY A 12 -13.84 -16.29 -30.43
C GLY A 12 -13.03 -16.25 -29.14
N ALA A 13 -13.61 -16.65 -28.01
CA ALA A 13 -12.89 -16.68 -26.74
C ALA A 13 -11.87 -17.83 -26.70
N ASN A 14 -10.65 -17.55 -26.23
CA ASN A 14 -9.64 -18.59 -26.03
C ASN A 14 -9.96 -19.36 -24.75
N LEU A 15 -10.61 -20.52 -24.91
CA LEU A 15 -11.10 -21.33 -23.80
C LEU A 15 -9.98 -21.87 -22.89
N ALA A 16 -8.75 -22.03 -23.40
CA ALA A 16 -7.62 -22.46 -22.59
C ALA A 16 -7.18 -21.36 -21.61
N LEU A 17 -7.23 -20.10 -22.04
CA LEU A 17 -6.89 -18.94 -21.20
C LEU A 17 -7.96 -18.69 -20.13
N LEU A 18 -9.23 -18.94 -20.46
CA LEU A 18 -10.35 -18.78 -19.53
C LEU A 18 -10.38 -19.85 -18.42
N ALA A 19 -9.77 -21.01 -18.66
CA ALA A 19 -9.68 -22.09 -17.67
C ALA A 19 -8.69 -21.82 -16.53
N GLU A 20 -7.80 -20.84 -16.70
CA GLU A 20 -6.80 -20.44 -15.71
C GLU A 20 -7.21 -19.18 -14.92
N LEU A 21 -8.37 -18.59 -15.20
CA LEU A 21 -8.85 -17.39 -14.54
C LEU A 21 -9.56 -17.68 -13.22
N GLU A 22 -9.34 -16.82 -12.23
CA GLU A 22 -10.08 -16.86 -10.97
C GLU A 22 -11.54 -16.38 -11.16
N TRP A 23 -12.46 -16.83 -10.31
CA TRP A 23 -13.91 -16.62 -10.51
C TRP A 23 -14.39 -15.17 -10.73
N PRO A 24 -13.81 -14.14 -10.08
CA PRO A 24 -14.16 -12.75 -10.35
C PRO A 24 -13.78 -12.35 -11.78
N GLU A 25 -12.62 -12.81 -12.26
CA GLU A 25 -12.05 -12.50 -13.56
C GLU A 25 -12.81 -13.24 -14.66
N LEU A 26 -13.19 -14.50 -14.41
CA LEU A 26 -14.06 -15.25 -15.31
C LEU A 26 -15.43 -14.57 -15.46
N ASN A 27 -16.04 -14.06 -14.37
CA ASN A 27 -17.32 -13.35 -14.48
C ASN A 27 -17.24 -12.08 -15.34
N GLU A 28 -16.13 -11.34 -15.26
CA GLU A 28 -15.92 -10.17 -16.10
C GLU A 28 -15.62 -10.56 -17.55
N ALA A 29 -14.85 -11.63 -17.78
CA ALA A 29 -14.61 -12.18 -19.11
C ALA A 29 -15.91 -12.68 -19.78
N LEU A 30 -16.81 -13.30 -19.02
CA LEU A 30 -18.13 -13.74 -19.52
C LEU A 30 -19.01 -12.55 -19.91
N LYS A 31 -18.92 -11.42 -19.21
CA LYS A 31 -19.64 -10.19 -19.55
C LYS A 31 -19.04 -9.51 -20.78
N SER A 32 -17.71 -9.48 -20.90
CA SER A 32 -17.04 -8.86 -22.04
C SER A 32 -17.33 -9.60 -23.35
N HIS A 33 -17.56 -10.91 -23.29
CA HIS A 33 -18.01 -11.71 -24.43
C HIS A 33 -19.54 -11.75 -24.58
N GLY A 34 -20.28 -10.96 -23.79
CA GLY A 34 -21.74 -10.83 -23.86
C GLY A 34 -22.53 -12.08 -23.48
N VAL A 35 -21.89 -13.05 -22.81
CA VAL A 35 -22.53 -14.30 -22.35
C VAL A 35 -23.27 -14.07 -21.03
N LEU A 36 -22.79 -13.13 -20.21
CA LEU A 36 -23.51 -12.57 -19.06
C LEU A 36 -23.91 -11.11 -19.30
N LYS A 37 -25.14 -10.75 -18.95
CA LYS A 37 -25.59 -9.35 -18.95
C LYS A 37 -24.93 -8.56 -17.80
N LEU A 38 -24.65 -7.28 -18.04
CA LEU A 38 -24.19 -6.38 -16.98
C LEU A 38 -25.13 -6.42 -15.78
N GLY A 39 -24.59 -6.51 -14.57
CA GLY A 39 -25.34 -6.61 -13.32
C GLY A 39 -25.71 -8.04 -12.88
N HIS A 40 -25.51 -9.06 -13.72
CA HIS A 40 -25.69 -10.46 -13.34
C HIS A 40 -24.35 -11.08 -12.92
N ARG A 41 -24.38 -12.02 -11.95
CA ARG A 41 -23.24 -12.83 -11.51
C ARG A 41 -23.65 -14.30 -11.47
N LEU A 42 -22.77 -15.19 -11.91
CA LEU A 42 -22.95 -16.62 -11.70
C LEU A 42 -22.78 -16.93 -10.19
N GLN A 43 -23.84 -17.43 -9.55
CA GLN A 43 -23.79 -17.89 -8.16
C GLN A 43 -23.51 -19.41 -8.11
N VAL A 44 -22.30 -19.77 -7.66
CA VAL A 44 -21.82 -21.17 -7.59
C VAL A 44 -22.68 -22.03 -6.65
N SER A 45 -23.28 -21.45 -5.61
CA SER A 45 -24.14 -22.17 -4.64
C SER A 45 -25.40 -22.80 -5.26
N LYS A 46 -25.83 -22.35 -6.45
CA LYS A 46 -26.93 -22.96 -7.22
C LYS A 46 -26.48 -24.04 -8.21
N LEU A 47 -25.21 -24.05 -8.62
CA LEU A 47 -24.66 -25.00 -9.59
C LEU A 47 -24.18 -26.30 -8.94
N LEU A 48 -23.73 -26.25 -7.68
CA LEU A 48 -23.27 -27.43 -6.93
C LEU A 48 -24.40 -28.27 -6.29
N ARG A 49 -25.68 -27.91 -6.50
CA ARG A 49 -26.85 -28.58 -5.91
C ARG A 49 -27.72 -29.37 -6.90
N GLN A 50 -27.25 -29.61 -8.13
CA GLN A 50 -27.96 -30.50 -9.05
C GLN A 50 -27.29 -31.89 -9.09
N PRO A 51 -27.99 -32.96 -8.66
CA PRO A 51 -27.50 -34.32 -8.85
C PRO A 51 -27.56 -34.65 -10.35
N GLY A 52 -26.42 -34.97 -10.95
CA GLY A 52 -26.34 -35.36 -12.37
C GLY A 52 -25.32 -34.58 -13.21
N ALA A 53 -24.17 -34.18 -12.64
CA ALA A 53 -23.07 -33.62 -13.44
C ALA A 53 -22.59 -34.66 -14.48
N VAL A 54 -22.89 -34.37 -15.75
CA VAL A 54 -22.50 -35.17 -16.92
C VAL A 54 -20.96 -35.14 -17.06
N PRO A 55 -20.29 -36.27 -17.35
CA PRO A 55 -18.85 -36.27 -17.60
C PRO A 55 -18.54 -35.50 -18.90
N LEU A 56 -17.48 -34.70 -18.89
CA LEU A 56 -16.94 -34.06 -20.10
C LEU A 56 -16.61 -35.13 -21.17
N PRO A 57 -16.97 -34.92 -22.45
CA PRO A 57 -16.68 -35.91 -23.48
C PRO A 57 -15.18 -36.01 -23.74
N ALA A 58 -14.69 -37.24 -23.83
CA ALA A 58 -13.35 -37.53 -24.32
C ALA A 58 -13.25 -37.27 -25.84
N ALA A 59 -12.06 -36.85 -26.26
CA ALA A 59 -11.53 -36.76 -27.62
C ALA A 59 -11.83 -35.48 -28.44
N LEU A 60 -10.87 -34.56 -28.41
CA LEU A 60 -10.16 -34.15 -29.62
C LEU A 60 -8.65 -34.15 -29.30
N ALA A 61 -7.90 -34.99 -30.02
CA ALA A 61 -6.46 -35.15 -29.88
C ALA A 61 -5.71 -33.84 -30.17
N PRO A 62 -4.52 -33.61 -29.57
CA PRO A 62 -3.79 -32.37 -29.73
C PRO A 62 -3.23 -32.25 -31.15
N ALA A 63 -3.69 -31.22 -31.89
CA ALA A 63 -3.00 -30.76 -33.08
C ALA A 63 -1.76 -29.97 -32.63
N ALA A 64 -0.58 -30.50 -33.00
CA ALA A 64 0.75 -29.91 -33.03
C ALA A 64 0.97 -28.63 -32.21
N ALA A 65 1.67 -28.78 -31.09
CA ALA A 65 2.28 -27.67 -30.36
C ALA A 65 3.21 -26.86 -31.29
N PRO A 66 3.22 -25.52 -31.22
CA PRO A 66 4.29 -24.73 -31.82
C PRO A 66 5.62 -25.14 -31.15
N PRO A 67 6.74 -25.15 -31.90
CA PRO A 67 8.00 -25.62 -31.37
C PRO A 67 8.43 -24.78 -30.16
N PRO A 68 9.00 -25.40 -29.12
CA PRO A 68 9.46 -24.68 -27.94
C PRO A 68 10.60 -23.74 -28.33
N LEU A 69 10.53 -22.48 -27.92
CA LEU A 69 11.68 -21.58 -27.83
C LEU A 69 12.59 -22.05 -26.67
N ALA A 70 13.17 -23.22 -26.87
CA ALA A 70 14.16 -23.86 -26.00
C ALA A 70 15.23 -24.55 -26.87
N THR A 71 15.72 -23.86 -27.90
CA THR A 71 16.86 -24.27 -28.74
C THR A 71 17.72 -23.07 -29.13
N ALA A 72 18.02 -22.23 -28.13
CA ALA A 72 19.21 -21.36 -28.15
C ALA A 72 20.00 -21.42 -26.81
N ALA A 73 19.47 -22.11 -25.79
CA ALA A 73 20.11 -22.27 -24.48
C ALA A 73 20.62 -23.70 -24.21
N LYS A 74 20.45 -24.64 -25.15
CA LYS A 74 20.79 -26.06 -24.93
C LYS A 74 21.96 -26.60 -25.77
N GLU A 75 22.40 -25.88 -26.80
CA GLU A 75 23.58 -26.27 -27.61
C GLU A 75 24.89 -25.63 -27.15
N ALA A 76 24.88 -24.79 -26.11
CA ALA A 76 26.10 -24.31 -25.44
C ALA A 76 26.54 -25.17 -24.24
N ALA A 77 25.76 -26.21 -23.87
CA ALA A 77 25.92 -26.94 -22.60
C ALA A 77 26.51 -28.35 -22.71
N GLU A 78 26.77 -28.87 -23.91
CA GLU A 78 27.33 -30.22 -24.11
C GLU A 78 28.52 -30.20 -25.08
N GLY A 79 29.60 -29.53 -24.65
CA GLY A 79 30.94 -29.69 -25.19
C GLY A 79 31.89 -29.84 -24.01
N ALA A 80 32.71 -30.90 -24.02
CA ALA A 80 33.65 -31.31 -22.98
C ALA A 80 34.16 -30.18 -22.07
N LEU A 81 33.94 -30.34 -20.76
CA LEU A 81 34.39 -29.46 -19.67
C LEU A 81 35.84 -28.95 -19.89
N PRO A 82 36.03 -27.66 -20.17
CA PRO A 82 37.23 -26.96 -19.76
C PRO A 82 37.04 -26.49 -18.32
N ASP A 83 38.14 -26.52 -17.58
CA ASP A 83 38.28 -26.14 -16.17
C ASP A 83 37.43 -24.89 -15.79
N ARG A 84 36.46 -25.06 -14.88
CA ARG A 84 35.52 -24.00 -14.48
C ARG A 84 36.25 -22.93 -13.65
N THR A 85 36.68 -21.88 -14.31
CA THR A 85 37.10 -20.62 -13.67
C THR A 85 36.07 -19.52 -13.99
N HIS A 86 35.44 -18.99 -12.92
CA HIS A 86 34.60 -17.77 -12.87
C HIS A 86 33.26 -17.71 -13.65
N GLU A 87 32.17 -18.22 -13.07
CA GLU A 87 30.81 -17.71 -13.35
C GLU A 87 30.67 -16.32 -12.71
N GLN A 88 30.49 -15.27 -13.53
CA GLN A 88 30.28 -13.90 -13.04
C GLN A 88 28.87 -13.79 -12.43
N ALA A 89 28.80 -13.42 -11.14
CA ALA A 89 27.54 -13.14 -10.46
C ALA A 89 26.78 -12.00 -11.16
N VAL A 90 25.46 -12.16 -11.33
CA VAL A 90 24.56 -11.11 -11.81
C VAL A 90 24.70 -9.88 -10.89
N PRO A 91 25.03 -8.68 -11.41
CA PRO A 91 25.11 -7.49 -10.58
C PRO A 91 23.77 -7.17 -9.92
N HIS A 92 23.75 -7.13 -8.59
CA HIS A 92 22.58 -6.70 -7.80
C HIS A 92 22.50 -5.17 -7.62
N ASP A 93 23.52 -4.44 -8.07
CA ASP A 93 23.63 -2.98 -8.00
C ASP A 93 24.48 -2.46 -9.17
N LEU A 94 24.01 -1.40 -9.84
CA LEU A 94 24.72 -0.74 -10.93
C LEU A 94 25.57 0.43 -10.41
N SER A 95 26.72 0.65 -11.06
CA SER A 95 27.53 1.86 -10.84
C SER A 95 26.80 3.11 -11.35
N ALA A 96 27.14 4.29 -10.84
CA ALA A 96 26.56 5.54 -11.33
C ALA A 96 26.75 5.75 -12.84
N ALA A 97 27.92 5.37 -13.37
CA ALA A 97 28.20 5.44 -14.80
C ALA A 97 27.33 4.48 -15.62
N ALA A 98 27.10 3.25 -15.11
CA ALA A 98 26.20 2.29 -15.75
C ALA A 98 24.74 2.77 -15.70
N CYS A 99 24.27 3.33 -14.58
CA CYS A 99 22.95 3.94 -14.48
C CYS A 99 22.75 5.07 -15.49
N GLU A 100 23.73 5.97 -15.63
CA GLU A 100 23.67 7.09 -16.57
C GLU A 100 23.60 6.60 -18.02
N ALA A 101 24.49 5.68 -18.41
CA ALA A 101 24.52 5.13 -19.76
C ALA A 101 23.21 4.39 -20.09
N LEU A 102 22.70 3.58 -19.15
CA LEU A 102 21.43 2.88 -19.28
C LEU A 102 20.27 3.85 -19.49
N LEU A 103 20.16 4.90 -18.65
CA LEU A 103 19.09 5.90 -18.76
C LEU A 103 19.11 6.63 -20.11
N ARG A 104 20.29 6.98 -20.63
CA ARG A 104 20.43 7.61 -21.95
C ARG A 104 19.96 6.69 -23.07
N GLU A 105 20.28 5.41 -23.00
CA GLU A 105 19.80 4.44 -23.98
C GLU A 105 18.30 4.21 -23.88
N LEU A 106 17.74 4.15 -22.66
CA LEU A 106 16.29 4.07 -22.47
C LEU A 106 15.58 5.27 -23.07
N LEU A 107 16.08 6.48 -22.86
CA LEU A 107 15.53 7.70 -23.46
C LEU A 107 15.52 7.63 -24.99
N ALA A 108 16.60 7.13 -25.59
CA ALA A 108 16.68 6.94 -27.04
C ALA A 108 15.64 5.92 -27.55
N GLN A 109 15.37 4.85 -26.77
CA GLN A 109 14.32 3.90 -27.10
C GLN A 109 12.91 4.46 -26.89
N TYR A 110 12.69 5.22 -25.81
CA TYR A 110 11.40 5.83 -25.51
C TYR A 110 11.02 6.96 -26.47
N ALA A 111 12.00 7.58 -27.12
CA ALA A 111 11.77 8.56 -28.18
C ALA A 111 11.33 7.93 -29.52
N GLN A 112 11.43 6.61 -29.70
CA GLN A 112 11.07 5.96 -30.95
C GLN A 112 9.56 6.12 -31.25
N PRO A 113 9.16 6.61 -32.44
CA PRO A 113 7.75 6.85 -32.76
C PRO A 113 6.87 5.61 -32.61
N ALA A 114 7.42 4.43 -32.94
CA ALA A 114 6.71 3.15 -32.81
C ALA A 114 6.34 2.85 -31.35
N PHE A 115 7.29 3.03 -30.42
CA PHE A 115 7.05 2.81 -29.00
C PHE A 115 6.04 3.82 -28.45
N VAL A 116 6.15 5.10 -28.80
CA VAL A 116 5.22 6.14 -28.34
C VAL A 116 3.79 5.86 -28.80
N ALA A 117 3.62 5.42 -30.06
CA ALA A 117 2.32 5.06 -30.60
C ALA A 117 1.71 3.87 -29.83
N GLU A 118 2.50 2.83 -29.59
CA GLU A 118 2.06 1.64 -28.87
C GLU A 118 1.73 1.94 -27.40
N LEU A 119 2.55 2.73 -26.72
CA LEU A 119 2.30 3.16 -25.34
C LEU A 119 1.00 3.95 -25.23
N ARG A 120 0.73 4.88 -26.15
CA ARG A 120 -0.54 5.63 -26.21
C ARG A 120 -1.73 4.72 -26.47
N GLN A 121 -1.59 3.72 -27.33
CA GLN A 121 -2.63 2.74 -27.58
C GLN A 121 -2.91 1.88 -26.34
N ALA A 122 -1.87 1.45 -25.62
CA ALA A 122 -2.01 0.74 -24.35
C ALA A 122 -2.71 1.58 -23.28
N LEU A 123 -2.39 2.88 -23.20
CA LEU A 123 -3.05 3.84 -22.32
C LEU A 123 -4.53 4.06 -22.68
N ALA A 124 -4.86 4.16 -23.97
CA ALA A 124 -6.21 4.46 -24.44
C ALA A 124 -7.16 3.24 -24.39
N SER A 125 -6.64 2.02 -24.54
CA SER A 125 -7.42 0.77 -24.58
C SER A 125 -7.74 0.19 -23.20
N ALA A 126 -7.46 0.93 -22.13
CA ALA A 126 -7.50 0.40 -20.78
C ALA A 126 -8.86 0.55 -20.09
N GLY A 127 -9.67 -0.50 -20.17
CA GLY A 127 -10.42 -0.99 -19.00
C GLY A 127 -9.47 -1.61 -17.96
N GLY A 128 -10.00 -2.37 -16.98
CA GLY A 128 -9.18 -3.01 -15.92
C GLY A 128 -7.88 -3.66 -16.43
N GLY A 129 -6.78 -3.54 -15.67
CA GLY A 129 -5.46 -4.08 -16.03
C GLY A 129 -4.48 -3.12 -16.73
N LEU A 130 -4.68 -1.80 -16.63
CA LEU A 130 -3.80 -0.76 -17.20
C LEU A 130 -2.32 -0.94 -16.85
N LYS A 131 -2.00 -1.22 -15.57
CA LYS A 131 -0.61 -1.39 -15.09
C LYS A 131 0.10 -2.60 -15.73
N ALA A 132 -0.60 -3.72 -15.91
CA ALA A 132 -0.02 -4.93 -16.48
C ALA A 132 0.34 -4.72 -17.96
N ARG A 133 -0.60 -4.17 -18.74
CA ARG A 133 -0.40 -3.90 -20.17
C ARG A 133 0.67 -2.85 -20.45
N ILE A 134 0.70 -1.75 -19.70
CA ILE A 134 1.80 -0.79 -19.78
C ILE A 134 3.12 -1.47 -19.40
N GLY A 135 3.10 -2.26 -18.32
CA GLY A 135 4.27 -2.98 -17.82
C GLY A 135 4.91 -3.87 -18.89
N GLU A 136 4.13 -4.64 -19.63
CA GLU A 136 4.60 -5.50 -20.72
C GLU A 136 5.21 -4.70 -21.88
N VAL A 137 4.52 -3.64 -22.33
CA VAL A 137 5.01 -2.78 -23.42
C VAL A 137 6.35 -2.14 -23.06
N VAL A 138 6.46 -1.64 -21.84
CA VAL A 138 7.70 -1.02 -21.32
C VAL A 138 8.79 -2.06 -21.12
N LEU A 139 8.47 -3.22 -20.54
CA LEU A 139 9.45 -4.28 -20.29
C LEU A 139 10.09 -4.80 -21.58
N ARG A 140 9.33 -4.93 -22.68
CA ARG A 140 9.89 -5.36 -23.97
C ARG A 140 10.97 -4.41 -24.49
N VAL A 141 10.84 -3.10 -24.22
CA VAL A 141 11.86 -2.10 -24.58
C VAL A 141 13.03 -2.13 -23.59
N GLN A 142 12.76 -2.35 -22.30
CA GLN A 142 13.79 -2.39 -21.27
C GLN A 142 14.63 -3.67 -21.32
N ALA A 143 14.04 -4.82 -21.61
CA ALA A 143 14.66 -6.15 -21.50
C ALA A 143 16.00 -6.28 -22.24
N PRO A 144 16.15 -5.86 -23.51
CA PRO A 144 17.44 -5.91 -24.19
C PRO A 144 18.52 -5.05 -23.53
N LEU A 145 18.14 -3.88 -22.99
CA LEU A 145 19.06 -3.02 -22.25
C LEU A 145 19.40 -3.63 -20.89
N LEU A 146 18.44 -4.21 -20.17
CA LEU A 146 18.71 -4.90 -18.92
C LEU A 146 19.80 -5.97 -19.13
N VAL A 147 19.68 -6.82 -20.15
CA VAL A 147 20.69 -7.83 -20.49
C VAL A 147 22.05 -7.20 -20.79
N LYS A 148 22.08 -6.11 -21.56
CA LYS A 148 23.32 -5.37 -21.88
C LYS A 148 24.06 -4.91 -20.62
N TYR A 149 23.33 -4.52 -19.57
CA TYR A 149 23.88 -4.07 -18.30
C TYR A 149 23.97 -5.19 -17.25
N GLY A 150 23.84 -6.45 -17.65
CA GLY A 150 23.99 -7.62 -16.78
C GLY A 150 22.79 -7.89 -15.88
N LEU A 151 21.64 -7.25 -16.11
CA LEU A 151 20.41 -7.44 -15.34
C LEU A 151 19.46 -8.44 -16.01
N PRO A 152 18.61 -9.15 -15.25
CA PRO A 152 17.66 -10.09 -15.83
C PRO A 152 16.61 -9.34 -16.69
N PRO A 153 16.21 -9.87 -17.85
CA PRO A 153 15.19 -9.26 -18.73
C PRO A 153 13.76 -9.45 -18.20
N SER A 154 13.53 -9.08 -16.95
CA SER A 154 12.27 -9.31 -16.23
C SER A 154 11.90 -8.10 -15.38
N PHE A 155 10.70 -8.09 -14.81
CA PHE A 155 10.30 -7.07 -13.82
C PHE A 155 11.26 -7.01 -12.63
N GLU A 156 11.90 -8.12 -12.28
CA GLU A 156 12.94 -8.13 -11.25
C GLU A 156 14.15 -7.29 -11.67
N GLY A 157 14.59 -7.39 -12.93
CA GLY A 157 15.69 -6.56 -13.43
C GLY A 157 15.32 -5.08 -13.49
N VAL A 158 14.06 -4.77 -13.80
CA VAL A 158 13.53 -3.41 -13.70
C VAL A 158 13.60 -2.89 -12.26
N ASP A 159 13.27 -3.72 -11.27
CA ASP A 159 13.38 -3.36 -9.86
C ASP A 159 14.84 -3.15 -9.43
N VAL A 160 15.78 -3.99 -9.87
CA VAL A 160 17.22 -3.80 -9.61
C VAL A 160 17.75 -2.51 -10.26
N MET A 161 17.35 -2.24 -11.51
CA MET A 161 17.68 -1.00 -12.21
C MET A 161 17.17 0.22 -11.44
N LYS A 162 15.89 0.21 -11.03
CA LYS A 162 15.29 1.30 -10.24
C LYS A 162 15.98 1.46 -8.90
N TYR A 163 16.29 0.36 -8.21
CA TYR A 163 17.01 0.38 -6.94
C TYR A 163 18.36 1.07 -7.09
N SER A 164 19.15 0.64 -8.08
CA SER A 164 20.47 1.19 -8.35
C SER A 164 20.39 2.71 -8.62
N ILE A 165 19.45 3.15 -9.47
CA ILE A 165 19.24 4.56 -9.78
C ILE A 165 18.87 5.36 -8.52
N HIS A 166 17.87 4.89 -7.75
CA HIS A 166 17.42 5.59 -6.55
C HIS A 166 18.51 5.67 -5.48
N ARG A 167 19.27 4.58 -5.29
CA ARG A 167 20.42 4.55 -4.40
C ARG A 167 21.46 5.59 -4.78
N ARG A 168 21.84 5.70 -6.07
CA ARG A 168 22.82 6.69 -6.52
C ARG A 168 22.32 8.13 -6.43
N ILE A 169 21.01 8.35 -6.56
CA ILE A 169 20.41 9.67 -6.33
C ILE A 169 20.47 10.03 -4.84
N ALA A 170 20.23 9.07 -3.95
CA ALA A 170 20.19 9.32 -2.52
C ALA A 170 21.59 9.43 -1.88
N GLU A 171 22.52 8.55 -2.26
CA GLU A 171 23.84 8.41 -1.62
C GLU A 171 24.98 9.02 -2.43
N GLY A 172 24.75 9.35 -3.71
CA GLY A 172 25.80 9.80 -4.61
C GLY A 172 26.22 11.27 -4.40
N PRO A 173 27.40 11.67 -4.91
CA PRO A 173 27.82 13.08 -4.93
C PRO A 173 26.76 13.96 -5.58
N ALA A 174 26.54 15.18 -5.07
CA ALA A 174 25.44 16.06 -5.47
C ALA A 174 25.30 16.22 -7.00
N HIS A 175 26.41 16.45 -7.71
CA HIS A 175 26.44 16.62 -9.16
C HIS A 175 26.13 15.34 -9.96
N VAL A 176 26.36 14.16 -9.39
CA VAL A 176 25.99 12.85 -9.98
C VAL A 176 24.52 12.59 -9.72
N ALA A 177 24.06 12.80 -8.48
CA ALA A 177 22.67 12.63 -8.07
C ALA A 177 21.73 13.52 -8.90
N GLU A 178 22.05 14.81 -9.08
CA GLU A 178 21.25 15.74 -9.90
C GLU A 178 21.14 15.28 -11.36
N ARG A 179 22.26 14.83 -11.93
CA ARG A 179 22.32 14.35 -13.32
C ARG A 179 21.48 13.09 -13.51
N LEU A 180 21.62 12.11 -12.60
CA LEU A 180 20.84 10.87 -12.64
C LEU A 180 19.35 11.14 -12.39
N GLN A 181 19.00 12.02 -11.46
CA GLN A 181 17.62 12.39 -11.20
C GLN A 181 16.99 13.09 -12.40
N SER A 182 17.72 13.98 -13.08
CA SER A 182 17.26 14.62 -14.32
C SER A 182 16.95 13.58 -15.40
N LEU A 183 17.90 12.68 -15.70
CA LEU A 183 17.73 11.64 -16.71
C LEU A 183 16.58 10.66 -16.35
N ALA A 184 16.49 10.28 -15.08
CA ALA A 184 15.40 9.42 -14.59
C ALA A 184 14.04 10.11 -14.71
N ASN A 185 13.97 11.42 -14.44
CA ASN A 185 12.74 12.20 -14.58
C ASN A 185 12.33 12.40 -16.04
N GLU A 186 13.27 12.57 -16.96
CA GLU A 186 12.99 12.55 -18.40
C GLU A 186 12.43 11.19 -18.84
N ALA A 187 13.04 10.10 -18.37
CA ALA A 187 12.59 8.75 -18.70
C ALA A 187 11.19 8.48 -18.12
N ARG A 188 10.92 8.88 -16.88
CA ARG A 188 9.59 8.79 -16.24
C ARG A 188 8.56 9.63 -17.00
N LYS A 189 8.91 10.85 -17.41
CA LYS A 189 8.03 11.72 -18.20
C LYS A 189 7.66 11.09 -19.54
N ALA A 190 8.61 10.45 -20.23
CA ALA A 190 8.34 9.73 -21.48
C ALA A 190 7.34 8.56 -21.30
N LEU A 191 7.25 8.01 -20.08
CA LEU A 191 6.31 6.97 -19.69
C LEU A 191 5.03 7.49 -19.03
N PHE A 192 4.81 8.81 -18.97
CA PHE A 192 3.69 9.43 -18.24
C PHE A 192 3.67 9.11 -16.74
N ILE A 193 4.85 8.89 -16.15
CA ILE A 193 5.04 8.64 -14.72
C ILE A 193 5.47 9.94 -14.06
N ALA A 194 4.91 10.23 -12.87
CA ALA A 194 5.28 11.40 -12.07
C ALA A 194 6.79 11.41 -11.76
N PRO A 195 7.46 12.57 -11.74
CA PRO A 195 8.89 12.65 -11.45
C PRO A 195 9.24 12.13 -10.04
N ILE A 196 10.48 11.67 -9.88
CA ILE A 196 11.13 11.43 -8.59
C ILE A 196 11.13 12.76 -7.82
N PRO A 197 10.50 12.84 -6.64
CA PRO A 197 10.49 14.03 -5.82
C PRO A 197 11.89 14.53 -5.51
N ASP A 198 12.07 15.85 -5.58
CA ASP A 198 13.32 16.51 -5.23
C ASP A 198 13.18 17.18 -3.86
N HIS A 199 13.74 16.52 -2.84
CA HIS A 199 13.74 17.01 -1.46
C HIS A 199 14.54 18.31 -1.28
N ARG A 200 15.38 18.71 -2.24
CA ARG A 200 16.18 19.95 -2.17
C ARG A 200 15.38 21.18 -2.57
N SER A 201 14.35 21.01 -3.39
CA SER A 201 13.56 22.10 -3.96
C SER A 201 12.08 22.06 -3.58
N THR A 202 11.59 20.93 -3.09
CA THR A 202 10.18 20.73 -2.74
C THR A 202 10.05 20.18 -1.32
N SER A 203 9.26 20.84 -0.47
CA SER A 203 8.94 20.34 0.86
C SER A 203 7.78 19.33 0.83
N ALA A 204 7.65 18.53 1.88
CA ALA A 204 6.54 17.61 2.04
C ALA A 204 5.19 18.34 2.03
N GLU A 205 5.09 19.49 2.69
CA GLU A 205 3.89 20.33 2.74
C GLU A 205 3.49 20.85 1.36
N GLN A 206 4.46 21.31 0.56
CA GLN A 206 4.19 21.75 -0.81
C GLN A 206 3.65 20.60 -1.67
N LYS A 207 4.20 19.39 -1.51
CA LYS A 207 3.73 18.22 -2.25
C LYS A 207 2.31 17.82 -1.85
N LEU A 208 2.02 17.79 -0.55
CA LEU A 208 0.69 17.48 -0.01
C LEU A 208 -0.36 18.51 -0.47
N GLN A 209 -0.02 19.79 -0.47
CA GLN A 209 -0.86 20.86 -0.99
C GLN A 209 -1.10 20.72 -2.50
N GLY A 210 -0.06 20.41 -3.28
CA GLY A 210 -0.19 20.13 -4.71
C GLY A 210 -1.17 18.99 -5.00
N MET A 211 -1.09 17.90 -4.23
CA MET A 211 -2.02 16.77 -4.36
C MET A 211 -3.48 17.15 -4.08
N LEU A 212 -3.72 18.08 -3.15
CA LEU A 212 -5.06 18.60 -2.88
C LEU A 212 -5.63 19.35 -4.10
N HIS A 213 -4.81 20.20 -4.73
CA HIS A 213 -5.23 21.02 -5.88
C HIS A 213 -5.33 20.24 -7.19
N GLU A 214 -4.36 19.35 -7.49
CA GLU A 214 -4.30 18.62 -8.76
C GLU A 214 -5.51 17.69 -8.97
N GLY A 215 -6.04 17.11 -7.88
CA GLY A 215 -7.15 16.16 -7.96
C GLY A 215 -8.54 16.74 -7.70
N SER A 216 -8.67 18.00 -7.29
CA SER A 216 -9.96 18.58 -6.87
C SER A 216 -10.88 18.92 -8.03
N ALA A 217 -10.34 19.12 -9.24
CA ALA A 217 -11.08 19.53 -10.43
C ALA A 217 -12.20 18.54 -10.86
N GLY A 218 -12.15 17.28 -10.40
CA GLY A 218 -13.16 16.24 -10.69
C GLY A 218 -14.12 15.92 -9.54
N VAL A 219 -13.95 16.54 -8.36
CA VAL A 219 -14.74 16.18 -7.16
C VAL A 219 -15.95 17.11 -7.03
N THR A 220 -17.03 16.76 -7.74
CA THR A 220 -18.28 17.54 -7.78
C THR A 220 -19.38 16.90 -6.93
N TYR A 221 -20.40 17.68 -6.57
CA TYR A 221 -21.61 17.14 -5.93
C TYR A 221 -22.29 16.04 -6.76
N ALA A 222 -22.30 16.16 -8.09
CA ALA A 222 -22.82 15.12 -8.97
C ALA A 222 -22.00 13.82 -8.90
N ALA A 223 -20.67 13.92 -8.81
CA ALA A 223 -19.81 12.77 -8.61
C ALA A 223 -20.05 12.11 -7.24
N MET A 224 -20.32 12.91 -6.20
CA MET A 224 -20.66 12.41 -4.86
C MET A 224 -22.01 11.72 -4.83
N GLU A 225 -23.01 12.25 -5.53
CA GLU A 225 -24.31 11.61 -5.66
C GLU A 225 -24.20 10.25 -6.37
N ALA A 226 -23.45 10.19 -7.48
CA ALA A 226 -23.19 8.95 -8.18
C ALA A 226 -22.44 7.94 -7.30
N ALA A 227 -21.52 8.40 -6.46
CA ALA A 227 -20.82 7.55 -5.50
C ALA A 227 -21.75 6.99 -4.41
N LEU A 228 -22.62 7.82 -3.84
CA LEU A 228 -23.60 7.41 -2.84
C LEU A 228 -24.56 6.37 -3.43
N ARG A 229 -25.10 6.62 -4.63
CA ARG A 229 -25.96 5.67 -5.35
C ARG A 229 -25.28 4.31 -5.53
N ARG A 230 -24.01 4.29 -5.97
CA ARG A 230 -23.23 3.04 -6.09
C ARG A 230 -23.07 2.31 -4.75
N ALA A 231 -22.92 3.03 -3.65
CA ALA A 231 -22.81 2.43 -2.32
C ALA A 231 -24.14 1.82 -1.85
N VAL A 232 -25.26 2.52 -2.11
CA VAL A 232 -26.62 2.05 -1.82
C VAL A 232 -26.98 0.82 -2.67
N ASP A 233 -26.80 0.88 -3.98
CA ASP A 233 -27.06 -0.23 -4.90
C ASP A 233 -26.21 -1.47 -4.55
N GLY A 234 -24.98 -1.23 -4.10
CA GLY A 234 -24.06 -2.25 -3.63
C GLY A 234 -24.37 -2.80 -2.23
N ARG A 235 -25.39 -2.27 -1.54
CA ARG A 235 -25.76 -2.57 -0.15
C ARG A 235 -24.59 -2.45 0.83
N ARG A 236 -23.76 -1.43 0.64
CA ARG A 236 -22.56 -1.18 1.45
C ARG A 236 -22.82 -0.23 2.62
N LEU A 237 -24.05 0.24 2.78
CA LEU A 237 -24.45 1.18 3.82
C LEU A 237 -25.60 0.59 4.65
N SER A 238 -25.66 0.95 5.93
CA SER A 238 -26.86 0.78 6.73
C SER A 238 -27.93 1.78 6.30
N HIS A 239 -29.20 1.48 6.57
CA HIS A 239 -30.31 2.41 6.29
C HIS A 239 -30.13 3.75 7.01
N ALA A 240 -29.57 3.75 8.23
CA ALA A 240 -29.31 4.98 8.98
C ALA A 240 -28.25 5.85 8.27
N ASN A 241 -27.15 5.24 7.84
CA ASN A 241 -26.08 5.92 7.09
C ASN A 241 -26.56 6.44 5.75
N GLU A 242 -27.34 5.64 5.01
CA GLU A 242 -27.94 6.06 3.74
C GLU A 242 -28.76 7.34 3.91
N ARG A 243 -29.71 7.36 4.86
CA ARG A 243 -30.56 8.53 5.12
C ARG A 243 -29.73 9.76 5.47
N GLU A 244 -28.76 9.61 6.37
CA GLU A 244 -27.95 10.74 6.84
C GLU A 244 -27.05 11.28 5.74
N LEU A 245 -26.40 10.41 4.95
CA LEU A 245 -25.57 10.85 3.82
C LEU A 245 -26.41 11.52 2.72
N HIS A 246 -27.63 11.03 2.46
CA HIS A 246 -28.56 11.72 1.54
C HIS A 246 -28.90 13.12 2.04
N ARG A 247 -29.22 13.27 3.33
CA ARG A 247 -29.51 14.56 3.96
C ARG A 247 -28.33 15.53 3.81
N LEU A 248 -27.13 15.10 4.18
CA LEU A 248 -25.91 15.90 4.10
C LEU A 248 -25.61 16.38 2.67
N LEU A 249 -25.82 15.51 1.69
CA LEU A 249 -25.59 15.83 0.28
C LEU A 249 -26.65 16.81 -0.27
N GLN A 250 -27.91 16.65 0.12
CA GLN A 250 -29.03 17.52 -0.28
C GLN A 250 -28.90 18.92 0.31
N GLU A 251 -28.57 19.02 1.60
CA GLU A 251 -28.42 20.30 2.30
C GLU A 251 -27.10 21.00 1.94
N ARG A 252 -26.15 20.31 1.30
CA ARG A 252 -24.81 20.83 0.94
C ARG A 252 -24.04 21.41 2.12
N VAL A 253 -24.17 20.77 3.27
CA VAL A 253 -23.50 21.19 4.52
C VAL A 253 -22.06 20.70 4.63
N VAL A 254 -21.60 19.88 3.67
CA VAL A 254 -20.27 19.25 3.68
C VAL A 254 -19.59 19.42 2.33
N GLU A 255 -18.32 19.84 2.33
CA GLU A 255 -17.52 19.92 1.11
C GLU A 255 -17.35 18.52 0.45
N PRO A 256 -17.25 18.43 -0.89
CA PRO A 256 -17.23 17.15 -1.59
C PRO A 256 -16.16 16.15 -1.14
N LEU A 257 -14.95 16.62 -0.82
CA LEU A 257 -13.85 15.75 -0.35
C LEU A 257 -14.08 15.22 1.07
N ILE A 258 -14.61 16.07 1.95
CA ILE A 258 -15.02 15.66 3.31
C ILE A 258 -16.16 14.63 3.20
N PHE A 259 -17.15 14.88 2.34
CA PHE A 259 -18.23 13.91 2.08
C PHE A 259 -17.70 12.58 1.56
N ARG A 260 -16.68 12.60 0.68
CA ARG A 260 -16.06 11.37 0.15
C ARG A 260 -15.42 10.55 1.26
N SER A 261 -14.69 11.17 2.18
CA SER A 261 -14.13 10.51 3.37
C SER A 261 -15.24 9.95 4.26
N MET A 262 -16.29 10.74 4.54
CA MET A 262 -17.43 10.31 5.35
C MET A 262 -18.17 9.11 4.75
N LEU A 263 -18.40 9.11 3.44
CA LEU A 263 -18.97 7.97 2.73
C LEU A 263 -18.08 6.73 2.89
N SER A 264 -16.75 6.88 2.77
CA SER A 264 -15.80 5.79 2.95
C SER A 264 -15.86 5.21 4.37
N MET A 265 -15.94 6.06 5.39
CA MET A 265 -16.10 5.67 6.79
C MET A 265 -17.45 4.98 7.06
N ALA A 266 -18.53 5.49 6.46
CA ALA A 266 -19.85 4.90 6.57
C ALA A 266 -19.95 3.53 5.89
N GLU A 267 -19.28 3.35 4.75
CA GLU A 267 -19.13 2.04 4.10
C GLU A 267 -18.25 1.07 4.91
N ALA A 268 -17.37 1.57 5.79
CA ALA A 268 -16.63 0.73 6.73
C ALA A 268 -17.53 0.23 7.86
N GLY A 269 -18.59 0.99 8.17
CA GLY A 269 -19.58 0.65 9.20
C GLY A 269 -19.70 1.68 10.32
N LEU A 270 -19.06 2.86 10.20
CA LEU A 270 -19.22 3.93 11.20
C LEU A 270 -20.53 4.70 10.99
N PRO A 271 -21.18 5.21 12.05
CA PRO A 271 -22.39 6.02 11.93
C PRO A 271 -22.06 7.39 11.34
N ALA A 272 -22.65 7.74 10.19
CA ALA A 272 -22.44 9.03 9.53
C ALA A 272 -22.83 10.22 10.42
N SER A 273 -23.83 10.04 11.30
CA SER A 273 -24.26 11.04 12.28
C SER A 273 -23.18 11.42 13.30
N SER A 274 -22.21 10.53 13.56
CA SER A 274 -21.09 10.78 14.48
C SER A 274 -19.93 11.54 13.83
N LEU A 275 -19.91 11.65 12.50
CA LEU A 275 -18.75 12.18 11.74
C LEU A 275 -18.75 13.71 11.59
N LEU A 276 -19.83 14.39 11.96
CA LEU A 276 -19.94 15.86 11.96
C LEU A 276 -20.26 16.44 13.34
N ALA A 277 -20.26 15.61 14.37
CA ALA A 277 -20.55 16.04 15.74
C ALA A 277 -19.38 16.87 16.28
N GLY A 278 -19.32 18.15 15.88
CA GLY A 278 -18.60 19.16 16.63
C GLY A 278 -19.21 19.27 18.03
N ASP A 279 -18.36 19.17 19.05
CA ASP A 279 -18.63 19.44 20.46
C ASP A 279 -19.53 18.47 21.26
N ARG A 280 -19.98 17.32 20.74
CA ARG A 280 -20.90 16.41 21.51
C ARG A 280 -20.37 15.03 21.88
N ALA A 281 -19.27 14.57 21.32
CA ALA A 281 -18.59 13.40 21.87
C ALA A 281 -17.74 13.89 23.05
N GLU A 282 -17.72 13.17 24.17
CA GLU A 282 -16.69 13.34 25.19
C GLU A 282 -15.33 13.26 24.50
N GLU A 283 -14.75 14.40 24.15
CA GLU A 283 -13.43 14.45 23.53
C GLU A 283 -12.45 13.91 24.56
N LEU A 284 -11.89 12.74 24.27
CA LEU A 284 -10.79 12.19 25.04
C LEU A 284 -9.72 13.28 25.09
N SER A 285 -9.33 13.73 26.28
CA SER A 285 -8.21 14.67 26.44
C SER A 285 -6.85 13.99 26.22
N GLN A 286 -6.80 12.67 26.40
CA GLN A 286 -5.64 11.82 26.19
C GLN A 286 -6.08 10.39 25.86
N VAL A 287 -5.20 9.60 25.24
CA VAL A 287 -5.44 8.18 25.01
C VAL A 287 -5.23 7.39 26.31
N PRO A 288 -6.20 6.58 26.77
CA PRO A 288 -6.05 5.75 27.96
C PRO A 288 -4.87 4.77 27.84
N VAL A 289 -4.12 4.61 28.94
CA VAL A 289 -3.03 3.63 29.05
C VAL A 289 -3.44 2.55 30.05
N LEU A 290 -3.52 1.31 29.58
CA LEU A 290 -3.88 0.14 30.36
C LEU A 290 -2.59 -0.64 30.70
N SER A 291 -2.34 -0.82 31.99
CA SER A 291 -1.19 -1.60 32.51
C SER A 291 -1.51 -3.09 32.72
N ARG A 292 -2.75 -3.49 32.43
CA ARG A 292 -3.25 -4.87 32.51
C ARG A 292 -4.06 -5.15 31.26
N LEU A 293 -4.02 -6.40 30.82
CA LEU A 293 -4.85 -6.84 29.70
C LEU A 293 -6.33 -6.84 30.16
N PRO A 294 -7.22 -6.06 29.52
CA PRO A 294 -8.65 -6.15 29.80
C PRO A 294 -9.23 -7.50 29.35
N SER A 295 -10.38 -7.88 29.90
CA SER A 295 -11.17 -8.96 29.32
C SER A 295 -11.71 -8.51 27.96
N ALA A 296 -11.93 -9.46 27.05
CA ALA A 296 -12.52 -9.15 25.74
C ALA A 296 -13.86 -8.42 25.85
N ALA A 297 -14.70 -8.78 26.82
CA ALA A 297 -15.98 -8.11 27.06
C ALA A 297 -15.80 -6.62 27.45
N SER A 298 -14.89 -6.32 28.38
CA SER A 298 -14.60 -4.93 28.79
C SER A 298 -13.93 -4.16 27.65
N PHE A 299 -12.98 -4.77 26.94
CA PHE A 299 -12.31 -4.16 25.79
C PHE A 299 -13.29 -3.84 24.66
N MET A 300 -14.20 -4.77 24.34
CA MET A 300 -15.26 -4.55 23.36
C MET A 300 -16.16 -3.36 23.76
N ALA A 301 -16.61 -3.33 25.01
CA ALA A 301 -17.56 -2.31 25.49
C ALA A 301 -16.94 -0.92 25.66
N GLU A 302 -15.69 -0.83 26.13
CA GLU A 302 -15.05 0.43 26.50
C GLU A 302 -14.22 1.05 25.36
N HIS A 303 -13.75 0.21 24.42
CA HIS A 303 -12.87 0.65 23.33
C HIS A 303 -13.43 0.35 21.95
N VAL A 304 -13.76 -0.90 21.63
CA VAL A 304 -14.08 -1.28 20.25
C VAL A 304 -15.43 -0.70 19.78
N LEU A 305 -16.52 -0.96 20.50
CA LEU A 305 -17.86 -0.43 20.17
C LEU A 305 -17.93 1.10 20.16
N PRO A 306 -17.40 1.84 21.16
CA PRO A 306 -17.42 3.30 21.14
C PRO A 306 -16.34 3.91 20.22
N ASN A 307 -15.55 3.07 19.53
CA ASN A 307 -14.49 3.49 18.62
C ASN A 307 -13.40 4.35 19.31
N ARG A 308 -12.96 3.96 20.51
CA ARG A 308 -12.00 4.70 21.35
C ARG A 308 -10.63 4.01 21.39
N PRO A 309 -9.52 4.71 21.11
CA PRO A 309 -8.17 4.13 21.15
C PRO A 309 -7.73 3.86 22.60
N CYS A 310 -6.74 2.98 22.76
CA CYS A 310 -6.00 2.80 24.01
C CYS A 310 -4.62 2.22 23.77
N VAL A 311 -3.70 2.45 24.71
CA VAL A 311 -2.38 1.82 24.74
C VAL A 311 -2.37 0.74 25.82
N LEU A 312 -1.95 -0.47 25.47
CA LEU A 312 -1.62 -1.53 26.40
C LEU A 312 -0.11 -1.49 26.64
N ARG A 313 0.30 -1.18 27.88
CA ARG A 313 1.72 -0.97 28.23
C ARG A 313 2.21 -2.02 29.20
N GLY A 314 3.43 -2.51 28.96
CA GLY A 314 4.12 -3.46 29.83
C GLY A 314 3.56 -4.89 29.78
N LEU A 315 2.79 -5.23 28.75
CA LEU A 315 2.22 -6.58 28.57
C LEU A 315 3.12 -7.52 27.76
N LEU A 316 3.98 -6.97 26.90
CA LEU A 316 4.90 -7.73 26.05
C LEU A 316 6.34 -7.50 26.50
N THR A 317 7.06 -8.59 26.71
CA THR A 317 8.50 -8.57 26.98
C THR A 317 9.19 -9.64 26.14
N ALA A 318 10.50 -9.52 25.92
CA ALA A 318 11.26 -10.46 25.08
C ALA A 318 11.30 -11.88 25.69
N GLU A 319 11.14 -12.01 27.01
CA GLU A 319 11.05 -13.30 27.70
C GLU A 319 9.71 -14.00 27.43
N ARG A 320 8.63 -13.22 27.24
CA ARG A 320 7.28 -13.74 27.00
C ARG A 320 6.98 -13.97 25.52
N TRP A 321 7.61 -13.19 24.64
CA TRP A 321 7.44 -13.27 23.20
C TRP A 321 8.75 -12.93 22.52
N SER A 322 9.49 -13.98 22.11
CA SER A 322 10.86 -13.83 21.63
C SER A 322 11.03 -13.01 20.34
N PRO A 323 10.03 -12.88 19.42
CA PRO A 323 10.12 -11.97 18.28
C PRO A 323 10.42 -10.53 18.67
N LEU A 324 10.01 -10.09 19.87
CA LEU A 324 10.34 -8.74 20.37
C LEU A 324 11.85 -8.51 20.49
N GLY A 325 12.62 -9.56 20.83
CA GLY A 325 14.09 -9.51 20.90
C GLY A 325 14.79 -9.87 19.57
N LYS A 326 14.17 -10.72 18.74
CA LYS A 326 14.78 -11.22 17.50
C LYS A 326 14.64 -10.25 16.32
N LEU A 327 13.47 -9.66 16.13
CA LEU A 327 13.19 -8.77 14.99
C LEU A 327 14.04 -7.48 14.96
N PRO A 328 14.49 -6.91 16.09
CA PRO A 328 15.43 -5.78 16.09
C PRO A 328 16.89 -6.15 15.76
N ASP A 329 17.24 -7.44 15.72
CA ASP A 329 18.60 -7.93 15.49
C ASP A 329 18.88 -8.07 13.98
N PHE A 330 19.80 -7.27 13.47
CA PHE A 330 20.19 -7.36 12.06
C PHE A 330 20.88 -8.66 11.70
N ALA A 331 21.62 -9.31 12.60
CA ALA A 331 22.22 -10.62 12.33
C ALA A 331 21.12 -11.67 12.12
N TYR A 332 20.10 -11.64 12.97
CA TYR A 332 18.90 -12.46 12.83
C TYR A 332 18.20 -12.21 11.48
N LEU A 333 17.88 -10.95 11.15
CA LEU A 333 17.17 -10.61 9.91
C LEU A 333 17.99 -11.00 8.67
N ARG A 334 19.32 -10.80 8.68
CA ARG A 334 20.19 -11.24 7.60
C ARG A 334 20.15 -12.76 7.44
N ALA A 335 20.30 -13.51 8.53
CA ALA A 335 20.26 -14.96 8.49
C ALA A 335 18.91 -15.50 8.00
N ARG A 336 17.81 -14.86 8.36
CA ARG A 336 16.45 -15.35 8.06
C ARG A 336 15.93 -14.91 6.69
N CYS A 337 16.14 -13.66 6.30
CA CYS A 337 15.45 -13.09 5.14
C CYS A 337 16.32 -12.19 4.24
N ALA A 338 17.65 -12.18 4.33
CA ALA A 338 18.53 -11.38 3.46
C ALA A 338 18.23 -11.55 1.95
N HIS A 339 17.90 -12.77 1.53
CA HIS A 339 17.61 -13.14 0.15
C HIS A 339 16.23 -12.66 -0.35
N ARG A 340 15.34 -12.23 0.55
CA ARG A 340 14.00 -11.77 0.19
C ARG A 340 14.07 -10.39 -0.46
N ARG A 341 13.14 -10.11 -1.36
CA ARG A 341 12.94 -8.78 -1.94
C ARG A 341 11.76 -8.12 -1.26
N VAL A 342 11.98 -6.92 -0.74
CA VAL A 342 10.99 -6.19 0.06
C VAL A 342 10.59 -4.90 -0.63
N ALA A 343 9.30 -4.58 -0.58
CA ALA A 343 8.76 -3.32 -1.09
C ALA A 343 9.12 -2.16 -0.16
N CYS A 344 9.81 -1.17 -0.72
CA CYS A 344 10.30 0.00 -0.01
C CYS A 344 9.73 1.29 -0.61
N LYS A 345 9.54 2.26 0.27
CA LYS A 345 9.42 3.66 -0.11
C LYS A 345 10.83 4.24 -0.18
N SER A 346 11.13 4.98 -1.25
CA SER A 346 12.48 5.53 -1.52
C SER A 346 12.48 7.04 -1.83
N LEU A 347 11.32 7.68 -1.71
CA LEU A 347 11.05 9.04 -2.19
C LEU A 347 10.45 9.90 -1.07
N ALA A 348 11.20 10.08 0.01
CA ALA A 348 10.80 11.00 1.09
C ALA A 348 11.05 12.46 0.69
N LEU A 349 10.18 13.34 1.18
CA LEU A 349 10.37 14.79 1.14
C LEU A 349 10.57 15.29 2.56
N ASP A 350 11.34 16.36 2.71
CA ASP A 350 11.55 16.95 4.03
C ASP A 350 10.37 17.83 4.40
N ASP A 351 9.87 17.64 5.61
CA ASP A 351 9.04 18.66 6.24
C ASP A 351 9.91 19.80 6.78
N ARG A 352 9.26 20.83 7.31
CA ARG A 352 9.96 21.98 7.87
C ARG A 352 10.91 21.68 9.02
N ASP A 353 10.73 20.56 9.71
CA ASP A 353 11.55 20.12 10.84
C ASP A 353 12.67 19.18 10.38
N GLY A 354 12.86 19.04 9.06
CA GLY A 354 13.86 18.19 8.43
C GLY A 354 13.55 16.70 8.51
N ARG A 355 12.30 16.32 8.81
CA ARG A 355 11.92 14.90 8.89
C ARG A 355 11.58 14.34 7.50
N PRO A 356 12.01 13.11 7.19
CA PRO A 356 11.61 12.43 5.96
C PRO A 356 10.14 12.01 5.99
N VAL A 357 9.30 12.70 5.24
CA VAL A 357 7.88 12.34 5.04
C VAL A 357 7.70 11.51 3.78
N PHE A 358 7.19 10.29 3.96
CA PHE A 358 6.90 9.37 2.86
C PHE A 358 5.44 9.48 2.43
N VAL A 359 5.18 10.27 1.38
CA VAL A 359 3.83 10.59 0.88
C VAL A 359 3.33 9.64 -0.23
N SER A 360 4.20 8.78 -0.75
CA SER A 360 3.87 7.81 -1.80
C SER A 360 3.71 6.38 -1.25
N ASP A 361 3.09 5.53 -2.05
CA ASP A 361 3.13 4.09 -1.84
C ASP A 361 4.54 3.53 -2.14
N PRO A 362 4.86 2.30 -1.70
CA PRO A 362 6.09 1.63 -2.11
C PRO A 362 6.16 1.49 -3.63
N GLU A 363 7.21 2.03 -4.23
CA GLU A 363 7.43 2.01 -5.68
C GLU A 363 8.61 1.11 -6.08
N LEU A 364 9.35 0.57 -5.11
CA LEU A 364 10.62 -0.10 -5.34
C LEU A 364 10.69 -1.43 -4.58
N LYS A 365 11.24 -2.48 -5.19
CA LYS A 365 11.65 -3.69 -4.47
C LYS A 365 13.16 -3.88 -4.50
N LEU A 366 13.79 -3.97 -3.33
CA LEU A 366 15.21 -4.26 -3.18
C LEU A 366 15.44 -5.50 -2.31
N PRO A 367 16.61 -6.16 -2.42
CA PRO A 367 17.02 -7.18 -1.46
C PRO A 367 16.93 -6.66 -0.02
N MET A 368 16.46 -7.51 0.89
CA MET A 368 16.33 -7.17 2.30
C MET A 368 17.70 -6.83 2.92
N VAL A 369 18.77 -7.50 2.48
CA VAL A 369 20.14 -7.18 2.93
C VAL A 369 20.53 -5.73 2.63
N ASP A 370 20.24 -5.24 1.42
CA ASP A 370 20.53 -3.85 1.03
C ASP A 370 19.73 -2.85 1.87
N PHE A 371 18.47 -3.18 2.17
CA PHE A 371 17.65 -2.35 3.06
C PHE A 371 18.25 -2.30 4.48
N LEU A 372 18.67 -3.44 5.03
CA LEU A 372 19.28 -3.51 6.36
C LEU A 372 20.60 -2.74 6.42
N ASP A 373 21.44 -2.88 5.40
CA ASP A 373 22.71 -2.16 5.30
C ASP A 373 22.48 -0.64 5.27
N ALA A 374 21.47 -0.17 4.51
CA ALA A 374 21.11 1.24 4.45
C ALA A 374 20.63 1.78 5.81
N VAL A 375 19.79 1.04 6.55
CA VAL A 375 19.33 1.44 7.89
C VAL A 375 20.51 1.44 8.88
N GLU A 376 21.32 0.39 8.89
CA GLU A 376 22.48 0.28 9.80
C GLU A 376 23.50 1.39 9.56
N GLN A 377 23.79 1.70 8.29
CA GLN A 377 24.67 2.80 7.93
C GLN A 377 24.09 4.15 8.36
N SER A 378 22.80 4.39 8.09
CA SER A 378 22.13 5.65 8.45
C SER A 378 22.11 5.86 9.96
N GLU A 379 21.86 4.80 10.73
CA GLU A 379 21.92 4.82 12.20
C GLU A 379 23.33 5.15 12.70
N ARG A 380 24.36 4.49 12.15
CA ARG A 380 25.77 4.69 12.53
C ARG A 380 26.29 6.09 12.20
N GLU A 381 25.88 6.64 11.06
CA GLU A 381 26.36 7.94 10.56
C GLU A 381 25.45 9.10 11.00
N GLY A 382 24.28 8.80 11.56
CA GLY A 382 23.26 9.81 11.88
C GLY A 382 22.73 10.54 10.64
N SER A 383 22.77 9.86 9.49
CA SER A 383 22.48 10.40 8.15
C SER A 383 21.09 10.00 7.65
N ARG A 384 20.71 10.56 6.50
CA ARG A 384 19.39 10.36 5.88
C ARG A 384 19.18 8.91 5.48
N CYS A 385 18.13 8.28 5.99
CA CYS A 385 17.76 6.93 5.54
C CYS A 385 17.04 6.98 4.19
N PRO A 386 17.59 6.36 3.13
CA PRO A 386 17.00 6.43 1.80
C PRO A 386 15.74 5.59 1.65
N PHE A 387 15.55 4.58 2.51
CA PHE A 387 14.49 3.61 2.38
C PHE A 387 13.64 3.49 3.65
N TYR A 388 12.36 3.22 3.46
CA TYR A 388 11.42 2.88 4.53
C TYR A 388 10.53 1.73 4.09
N LEU A 389 10.53 0.63 4.84
CA LEU A 389 9.49 -0.40 4.71
C LEU A 389 8.20 0.19 5.26
N GLY A 390 7.23 0.41 4.39
CA GLY A 390 5.93 0.92 4.78
C GLY A 390 4.83 0.03 4.25
N LYS A 391 4.04 -0.57 5.15
CA LYS A 391 2.91 -1.46 4.81
C LYS A 391 3.37 -2.73 4.08
N VAL A 392 4.46 -3.35 4.54
CA VAL A 392 4.98 -4.60 3.95
C VAL A 392 4.21 -5.81 4.51
N PRO A 393 3.46 -6.56 3.70
CA PRO A 393 2.75 -7.75 4.16
C PRO A 393 3.73 -8.90 4.42
N LEU A 394 3.88 -9.32 5.68
CA LEU A 394 4.83 -10.38 6.04
C LEU A 394 4.50 -11.70 5.34
N ARG A 395 3.22 -12.04 5.17
CA ARG A 395 2.82 -13.29 4.51
C ARG A 395 3.37 -13.43 3.09
N ALA A 396 3.40 -12.32 2.34
CA ALA A 396 3.82 -12.34 0.94
C ALA A 396 5.32 -12.09 0.77
N GLU A 397 5.91 -11.22 1.59
CA GLU A 397 7.29 -10.75 1.36
C GLU A 397 8.32 -11.29 2.37
N LEU A 398 7.88 -11.61 3.60
CA LEU A 398 8.74 -12.04 4.71
C LEU A 398 8.11 -13.22 5.50
N PRO A 399 7.72 -14.32 4.82
CA PRO A 399 6.98 -15.42 5.45
C PRO A 399 7.79 -16.16 6.53
N GLU A 400 9.12 -16.06 6.51
CA GLU A 400 9.98 -16.53 7.59
C GLU A 400 9.68 -15.83 8.91
N LEU A 401 9.55 -14.51 8.88
CA LEU A 401 9.30 -13.70 10.07
C LEU A 401 7.87 -13.91 10.58
N LEU A 402 6.90 -14.03 9.66
CA LEU A 402 5.52 -14.36 10.03
C LEU A 402 5.44 -15.67 10.79
N ARG A 403 6.15 -16.72 10.33
CA ARG A 403 6.19 -18.02 11.03
C ARG A 403 6.76 -17.91 12.43
N ASP A 404 7.81 -17.11 12.63
CA ASP A 404 8.37 -16.90 13.98
C ASP A 404 7.40 -16.16 14.91
N ILE A 405 6.64 -15.20 14.36
CA ILE A 405 5.60 -14.48 15.09
C ILE A 405 4.44 -15.41 15.49
N GLU A 406 3.94 -16.21 14.55
CA GLU A 406 2.78 -17.10 14.74
C GLU A 406 3.12 -18.30 15.65
N ALA A 407 4.37 -18.78 15.65
CA ALA A 407 4.81 -19.90 16.48
C ALA A 407 4.68 -19.64 17.99
N GLU A 408 4.73 -18.37 18.41
CA GLU A 408 4.67 -17.96 19.82
C GLU A 408 3.41 -17.14 20.14
N ALA A 409 2.38 -17.21 19.29
CA ALA A 409 1.19 -16.35 19.37
C ALA A 409 0.12 -16.83 20.37
N ALA A 410 0.21 -18.04 20.92
CA ALA A 410 -0.90 -18.63 21.71
C ALA A 410 -1.25 -17.82 22.98
N ASP A 411 -0.25 -17.30 23.70
CA ASP A 411 -0.43 -16.49 24.92
C ASP A 411 -0.29 -14.97 24.65
N PHE A 412 -0.33 -14.58 23.37
CA PHE A 412 -0.11 -13.21 22.94
C PHE A 412 -1.38 -12.35 23.16
N PRO A 413 -1.30 -11.14 23.72
CA PRO A 413 -2.43 -10.23 23.92
C PRO A 413 -3.32 -10.04 22.69
N ILE A 414 -2.73 -10.06 21.48
CA ILE A 414 -3.50 -9.95 20.23
C ILE A 414 -4.44 -11.12 20.03
N THR A 415 -3.97 -12.34 20.30
CA THR A 415 -4.78 -13.57 20.19
C THR A 415 -5.93 -13.58 21.18
N GLN A 416 -5.76 -12.97 22.36
CA GLN A 416 -6.81 -12.88 23.37
C GLN A 416 -7.85 -11.81 23.03
N LEU A 417 -7.46 -10.72 22.37
CA LEU A 417 -8.36 -9.65 21.97
C LEU A 417 -8.95 -9.84 20.58
N GLN A 418 -8.49 -10.82 19.80
CA GLN A 418 -8.91 -11.01 18.40
C GLN A 418 -10.43 -11.20 18.25
N GLU A 419 -11.10 -11.80 19.24
CA GLU A 419 -12.55 -12.02 19.24
C GLU A 419 -13.34 -10.71 19.34
N CYS A 420 -12.69 -9.60 19.72
CA CYS A 420 -13.30 -8.29 19.72
C CYS A 420 -13.41 -7.68 18.31
N PHE A 421 -12.85 -8.32 17.29
CA PHE A 421 -12.79 -7.82 15.93
C PHE A 421 -13.42 -8.78 14.91
N GLY A 422 -13.55 -8.33 13.66
CA GLY A 422 -13.88 -9.18 12.53
C GLY A 422 -12.69 -10.02 12.07
N ALA A 423 -12.78 -10.56 10.86
CA ALA A 423 -11.72 -11.37 10.30
C ALA A 423 -10.40 -10.59 10.14
N LEU A 424 -9.28 -11.20 10.48
CA LEU A 424 -7.95 -10.70 10.11
C LEU A 424 -7.84 -10.65 8.59
N THR A 425 -7.24 -9.60 8.04
CA THR A 425 -7.06 -9.51 6.59
C THR A 425 -6.26 -10.69 6.04
N PRO A 426 -6.51 -11.14 4.79
CA PRO A 426 -5.78 -12.28 4.20
C PRO A 426 -4.26 -12.07 4.10
N ALA A 427 -3.81 -10.82 4.04
CA ALA A 427 -2.39 -10.47 4.04
C ALA A 427 -1.70 -10.71 5.40
N GLY A 428 -2.47 -10.92 6.47
CA GLY A 428 -1.99 -11.21 7.81
C GLY A 428 -1.37 -9.99 8.47
N VAL A 429 -0.13 -10.14 8.93
CA VAL A 429 0.62 -9.12 9.67
C VAL A 429 1.40 -8.25 8.69
N PHE A 430 1.39 -6.94 8.93
CA PHE A 430 2.19 -5.98 8.18
C PHE A 430 3.32 -5.43 9.05
N THR A 431 4.46 -5.12 8.45
CA THR A 431 5.56 -4.42 9.13
C THR A 431 5.79 -3.04 8.54
N TYR A 432 6.25 -2.14 9.41
CA TYR A 432 6.90 -0.89 9.02
C TYR A 432 8.26 -0.83 9.72
N PHE A 433 9.31 -0.58 8.95
CA PHE A 433 10.69 -0.59 9.43
C PHE A 433 11.49 0.52 8.75
N GLY A 434 12.14 1.38 9.55
CA GLY A 434 13.02 2.43 9.08
C GLY A 434 13.85 3.02 10.21
N CYS A 435 14.45 4.18 9.96
CA CYS A 435 15.14 5.02 10.94
C CYS A 435 15.01 6.50 10.52
N ASP A 436 15.79 7.39 11.14
CA ASP A 436 15.89 8.81 10.76
C ASP A 436 14.58 9.58 10.89
N ARG A 437 13.82 9.34 11.97
CA ARG A 437 12.56 10.05 12.24
C ARG A 437 11.56 9.99 11.07
N ASN A 438 11.54 8.88 10.35
CA ASN A 438 10.65 8.67 9.22
C ASN A 438 9.17 8.91 9.58
N VAL A 439 8.49 9.69 8.74
CA VAL A 439 7.11 10.11 8.94
C VAL A 439 6.20 9.47 7.91
N THR A 440 5.11 8.87 8.41
CA THR A 440 3.93 8.54 7.62
C THR A 440 2.93 9.68 7.77
N ALA A 441 2.59 10.33 6.65
CA ALA A 441 1.70 11.49 6.61
C ALA A 441 0.29 11.16 7.15
N THR A 442 -0.46 12.20 7.53
CA THR A 442 -1.79 12.07 8.11
C THR A 442 -2.74 11.33 7.17
N HIS A 443 -3.32 10.24 7.66
CA HIS A 443 -4.27 9.40 6.91
C HIS A 443 -5.18 8.62 7.88
N PHE A 444 -6.20 7.93 7.37
CA PHE A 444 -6.96 6.95 8.14
C PHE A 444 -7.04 5.61 7.41
N ASP A 445 -7.19 4.53 8.16
CA ASP A 445 -7.48 3.19 7.63
C ASP A 445 -8.93 2.79 7.95
N ARG A 446 -9.53 1.91 7.15
CA ARG A 446 -10.90 1.40 7.34
C ARG A 446 -10.99 0.12 8.18
N LEU A 447 -9.88 -0.25 8.83
CA LEU A 447 -9.71 -1.52 9.54
C LEU A 447 -9.39 -1.24 11.00
N GLU A 448 -9.76 -2.16 11.87
CA GLU A 448 -9.30 -2.16 13.26
C GLU A 448 -7.83 -2.56 13.28
N ASN A 449 -7.00 -1.83 14.02
CA ASN A 449 -5.56 -2.04 14.00
C ASN A 449 -5.03 -2.26 15.42
N LEU A 450 -4.43 -3.43 15.64
CA LEU A 450 -3.52 -3.63 16.77
C LEU A 450 -2.10 -3.42 16.29
N LEU A 451 -1.50 -2.32 16.73
CA LEU A 451 -0.14 -1.89 16.37
C LEU A 451 0.80 -2.19 17.53
N VAL A 452 1.80 -3.04 17.31
CA VAL A 452 2.82 -3.38 18.30
C VAL A 452 4.13 -2.70 17.95
N CYS A 453 4.71 -1.95 18.88
CA CYS A 453 6.06 -1.42 18.73
C CYS A 453 7.09 -2.50 19.08
N ILE A 454 7.95 -2.82 18.12
CA ILE A 454 8.94 -3.91 18.23
C ILE A 454 10.29 -3.37 18.69
N CYS A 455 10.74 -2.25 18.11
CA CYS A 455 11.94 -1.54 18.55
C CYS A 455 11.87 -0.05 18.21
N GLY A 456 12.78 0.69 18.83
CA GLY A 456 12.77 2.15 18.81
C GLY A 456 11.54 2.70 19.52
N THR A 457 11.10 3.87 19.08
CA THR A 457 9.85 4.48 19.56
C THR A 457 8.97 4.90 18.39
N LYS A 458 7.65 4.98 18.62
CA LYS A 458 6.72 5.66 17.72
C LYS A 458 6.02 6.79 18.42
N ARG A 459 6.04 7.98 17.80
CA ARG A 459 5.18 9.09 18.16
C ARG A 459 4.03 9.16 17.18
N LEU A 460 2.79 9.20 17.68
CA LEU A 460 1.59 9.31 16.86
C LEU A 460 0.77 10.50 17.31
N TRP A 461 0.19 11.22 16.35
CA TRP A 461 -0.95 12.09 16.61
C TRP A 461 -2.19 11.43 16.05
N LEU A 462 -3.22 11.29 16.88
CA LEU A 462 -4.49 10.67 16.54
C LEU A 462 -5.59 11.74 16.52
N TYR A 463 -6.48 11.70 15.54
CA TYR A 463 -7.67 12.52 15.51
C TYR A 463 -8.90 11.62 15.29
N PRO A 464 -10.00 11.86 16.00
CA PRO A 464 -11.22 11.10 15.80
C PRO A 464 -11.76 11.30 14.38
N PRO A 465 -12.56 10.35 13.87
CA PRO A 465 -13.21 10.47 12.55
C PRO A 465 -13.99 11.77 12.36
N SER A 466 -14.55 12.35 13.44
CA SER A 466 -15.26 13.64 13.43
C SER A 466 -14.40 14.84 13.03
N HIS A 467 -13.07 14.74 13.13
CA HIS A 467 -12.14 15.80 12.74
C HIS A 467 -11.86 15.83 11.24
N THR A 468 -12.47 14.94 10.43
CA THR A 468 -12.31 14.90 8.97
C THR A 468 -12.45 16.29 8.32
N GLN A 469 -13.39 17.09 8.81
CA GLN A 469 -13.64 18.46 8.30
C GLN A 469 -12.47 19.44 8.50
N TYR A 470 -11.55 19.14 9.42
CA TYR A 470 -10.40 19.99 9.74
C TYR A 470 -9.11 19.52 9.06
N LEU A 471 -9.10 18.33 8.46
CA LEU A 471 -7.88 17.62 8.04
C LEU A 471 -7.64 17.61 6.53
N TYR A 472 -8.35 18.43 5.76
CA TYR A 472 -8.08 18.63 4.32
C TYR A 472 -7.87 17.33 3.51
N PRO A 473 -8.91 16.46 3.38
CA PRO A 473 -8.77 15.21 2.65
C PRO A 473 -8.33 15.44 1.20
N ILE A 474 -7.36 14.67 0.73
CA ILE A 474 -6.83 14.71 -0.63
C ILE A 474 -7.68 13.81 -1.54
N PRO A 475 -7.91 14.21 -2.81
CA PRO A 475 -8.50 13.35 -3.84
C PRO A 475 -7.80 11.98 -3.96
N SER A 476 -8.48 10.93 -3.54
CA SER A 476 -8.15 9.53 -3.79
C SER A 476 -9.44 8.71 -3.90
N LEU A 477 -9.34 7.41 -4.18
CA LEU A 477 -10.51 6.53 -4.25
C LEU A 477 -11.38 6.63 -2.99
N ASP A 478 -10.77 6.78 -1.83
CA ASP A 478 -11.36 6.75 -0.50
C ASP A 478 -11.22 8.06 0.29
N ALA A 479 -10.54 9.07 -0.28
CA ALA A 479 -10.17 10.33 0.38
C ALA A 479 -9.59 10.12 1.79
N SER A 480 -8.71 9.13 1.93
CA SER A 480 -8.17 8.68 3.22
C SER A 480 -6.86 9.33 3.64
N ARG A 481 -6.30 10.21 2.80
CA ARG A 481 -5.07 10.96 3.06
C ARG A 481 -5.38 12.42 3.25
N SER A 482 -4.56 13.11 4.04
CA SER A 482 -4.73 14.51 4.40
C SER A 482 -3.62 15.36 3.76
N ALA A 483 -3.97 16.56 3.31
CA ALA A 483 -3.01 17.57 2.89
C ALA A 483 -2.43 18.36 4.06
N ALA A 484 -3.05 18.29 5.25
CA ALA A 484 -2.54 18.94 6.43
C ALA A 484 -1.13 18.42 6.78
N PRO A 485 -0.17 19.32 7.05
CA PRO A 485 1.16 18.94 7.46
C PRO A 485 1.14 18.04 8.70
N PRO A 486 1.82 16.89 8.70
CA PRO A 486 1.87 16.01 9.87
C PRO A 486 2.58 16.71 11.03
N PHE A 487 2.13 16.45 12.26
CA PHE A 487 2.72 17.03 13.48
C PHE A 487 2.79 18.57 13.52
N GLN A 488 1.84 19.25 12.87
CA GLN A 488 1.67 20.70 12.98
C GLN A 488 0.25 21.03 13.45
N THR A 489 0.15 21.95 14.40
CA THR A 489 -1.13 22.55 14.80
C THR A 489 -1.32 23.85 14.02
N TYR A 490 -2.54 24.39 14.00
CA TYR A 490 -2.78 25.70 13.38
C TYR A 490 -1.82 26.80 13.88
N ASP A 491 -1.53 26.80 15.17
CA ASP A 491 -0.65 27.79 15.80
C ASP A 491 0.83 27.58 15.46
N SER A 492 1.25 26.36 15.12
CA SER A 492 2.63 26.12 14.67
C SER A 492 2.86 26.46 13.20
N LEU A 493 1.81 26.55 12.38
CA LEU A 493 1.91 26.88 10.95
C LEU A 493 2.43 28.31 10.70
N SER A 494 3.14 28.49 9.58
CA SER A 494 3.51 29.82 9.09
C SER A 494 2.28 30.67 8.70
N PRO A 495 2.38 32.01 8.64
CA PRO A 495 1.26 32.86 8.25
C PRO A 495 0.66 32.52 6.87
N THR A 496 1.48 32.08 5.92
CA THR A 496 1.01 31.62 4.59
C THR A 496 0.23 30.33 4.73
N GLN A 497 0.78 29.33 5.44
CA GLN A 497 0.11 28.05 5.67
C GLN A 497 -1.20 28.19 6.45
N ARG A 498 -1.30 29.12 7.41
CA ARG A 498 -2.58 29.37 8.11
C ARG A 498 -3.70 29.85 7.20
N LYS A 499 -3.37 30.53 6.08
CA LYS A 499 -4.34 30.92 5.06
C LYS A 499 -4.74 29.74 4.18
N GLU A 500 -3.83 28.79 3.97
CA GLU A 500 -4.06 27.56 3.21
C GLU A 500 -4.87 26.54 4.03
N TYR A 501 -4.61 26.47 5.34
CA TYR A 501 -5.20 25.52 6.27
C TYR A 501 -5.99 26.15 7.44
N PRO A 502 -6.94 27.09 7.22
CA PRO A 502 -7.72 27.72 8.30
C PRO A 502 -8.51 26.73 9.18
N ALA A 503 -9.03 25.64 8.60
CA ALA A 503 -9.85 24.66 9.32
C ALA A 503 -9.06 23.84 10.34
N LEU A 504 -7.72 23.78 10.23
CA LEU A 504 -6.88 23.11 11.24
C LEU A 504 -7.00 23.76 12.62
N ALA A 505 -7.50 25.00 12.72
CA ALA A 505 -7.82 25.63 13.99
C ALA A 505 -8.87 24.85 14.81
N GLY A 506 -9.68 24.00 14.16
CA GLY A 506 -10.63 23.09 14.82
C GLY A 506 -10.05 21.71 15.15
N ALA A 507 -8.90 21.32 14.58
CA ALA A 507 -8.31 20.01 14.84
C ALA A 507 -7.64 19.95 16.22
N ARG A 508 -7.91 18.90 16.99
CA ARG A 508 -7.26 18.61 18.27
C ARG A 508 -6.62 17.21 18.21
N PRO A 509 -5.28 17.10 18.11
CA PRO A 509 -4.61 15.81 18.13
C PRO A 509 -4.52 15.24 19.55
N LEU A 510 -4.66 13.92 19.67
CA LEU A 510 -4.23 13.16 20.84
C LEU A 510 -2.84 12.59 20.57
N GLU A 511 -1.88 12.95 21.39
CA GLU A 511 -0.51 12.46 21.24
C GLU A 511 -0.31 11.12 21.97
N VAL A 512 0.32 10.18 21.28
CA VAL A 512 0.67 8.85 21.81
C VAL A 512 2.15 8.59 21.56
N TYR A 513 2.84 8.11 22.59
CA TYR A 513 4.21 7.60 22.48
C TYR A 513 4.20 6.11 22.80
N LEU A 514 4.75 5.31 21.89
CA LEU A 514 4.92 3.87 22.04
C LEU A 514 6.40 3.55 22.16
N GLU A 515 6.72 2.69 23.11
CA GLU A 515 8.04 2.08 23.29
C GLU A 515 7.98 0.60 22.93
N ALA A 516 9.14 -0.05 22.79
CA ALA A 516 9.21 -1.48 22.48
C ALA A 516 8.37 -2.31 23.49
N GLY A 517 7.45 -3.12 22.97
CA GLY A 517 6.49 -3.93 23.73
C GLY A 517 5.12 -3.28 23.96
N ASP A 518 4.97 -1.98 23.68
CA ASP A 518 3.64 -1.34 23.74
C ASP A 518 2.75 -1.79 22.58
N ILE A 519 1.45 -1.91 22.86
CA ILE A 519 0.41 -2.19 21.87
C ILE A 519 -0.56 -1.01 21.83
N LEU A 520 -0.75 -0.40 20.67
CA LEU A 520 -1.83 0.57 20.44
C LEU A 520 -3.00 -0.15 19.77
N TYR A 521 -4.17 -0.09 20.40
CA TYR A 521 -5.42 -0.25 19.68
C TYR A 521 -5.76 1.06 18.99
N LEU A 522 -5.65 1.06 17.67
CA LEU A 522 -6.01 2.15 16.79
C LEU A 522 -7.33 1.80 16.09
N PRO A 523 -8.47 2.40 16.50
CA PRO A 523 -9.76 2.03 15.96
C PRO A 523 -9.92 2.44 14.50
N SER A 524 -10.84 1.78 13.81
CA SER A 524 -11.16 2.10 12.42
C SER A 524 -11.46 3.59 12.21
N CYS A 525 -10.93 4.11 11.11
CA CYS A 525 -11.09 5.47 10.58
C CYS A 525 -10.56 6.60 11.46
N TRP A 526 -9.79 6.31 12.51
CA TRP A 526 -9.02 7.34 13.19
C TRP A 526 -7.94 7.88 12.28
N TRP A 527 -7.95 9.19 12.10
CA TRP A 527 -6.89 9.89 11.39
C TRP A 527 -5.63 9.85 12.24
N HIS A 528 -4.49 9.57 11.63
CA HIS A 528 -3.23 9.48 12.33
C HIS A 528 -2.04 9.81 11.44
N CYS A 529 -1.01 10.41 12.04
CA CYS A 529 0.33 10.49 11.48
C CYS A 529 1.32 9.84 12.46
N VAL A 530 2.40 9.26 11.93
CA VAL A 530 3.33 8.43 12.71
C VAL A 530 4.75 8.86 12.41
N GLU A 531 5.54 9.12 13.45
CA GLU A 531 6.98 9.40 13.42
C GLU A 531 7.73 8.28 14.15
N GLY A 532 8.77 7.74 13.52
CA GLY A 532 9.72 6.81 14.15
C GLY A 532 10.79 7.52 14.99
N SER A 533 11.54 6.76 15.79
CA SER A 533 12.77 7.27 16.42
C SER A 533 13.85 7.59 15.39
N ARG A 534 14.92 8.26 15.85
CA ARG A 534 16.10 8.51 15.02
C ARG A 534 16.85 7.20 14.71
N GLU A 535 17.00 6.34 15.70
CA GLU A 535 17.51 4.98 15.54
C GLU A 535 16.49 4.10 14.82
N ARG A 536 16.91 2.87 14.46
CA ARG A 536 16.03 1.88 13.86
C ARG A 536 14.76 1.68 14.69
N ASN A 537 13.63 1.70 14.00
CA ASN A 537 12.31 1.56 14.60
C ASN A 537 11.43 0.64 13.78
N MET A 538 10.73 -0.27 14.45
CA MET A 538 9.88 -1.26 13.81
C MET A 538 8.53 -1.35 14.51
N ILE A 539 7.46 -1.45 13.73
CA ILE A 539 6.13 -1.83 14.21
C ILE A 539 5.58 -3.00 13.42
N LEU A 540 4.71 -3.76 14.06
CA LEU A 540 3.83 -4.72 13.41
C LEU A 540 2.37 -4.30 13.54
N ASN A 541 1.58 -4.55 12.51
CA ASN A 541 0.17 -4.22 12.46
C ASN A 541 -0.66 -5.46 12.14
N TRP A 542 -1.66 -5.72 12.97
CA TRP A 542 -2.73 -6.67 12.71
C TRP A 542 -3.98 -5.89 12.34
N TRP A 543 -4.36 -5.97 11.07
CA TRP A 543 -5.58 -5.34 10.58
C TRP A 543 -6.72 -6.33 10.52
N PHE A 544 -7.82 -5.96 11.19
CA PHE A 544 -9.04 -6.74 11.25
C PHE A 544 -10.18 -5.95 10.59
N GLU A 545 -11.10 -6.68 9.98
CA GLU A 545 -12.40 -6.12 9.64
C GLU A 545 -13.16 -5.67 10.90
N LEU A 546 -14.14 -4.78 10.73
CA LEU A 546 -15.01 -4.39 11.83
C LEU A 546 -15.85 -5.60 12.28
N HIS A 547 -15.93 -5.80 13.60
CA HIS A 547 -16.81 -6.79 14.22
C HIS A 547 -18.27 -6.53 13.81
N PRO A 548 -19.09 -7.56 13.53
CA PRO A 548 -20.50 -7.39 13.14
C PRO A 548 -21.28 -6.51 14.11
N SER A 549 -21.13 -6.73 15.43
CA SER A 549 -21.80 -5.91 16.45
C SER A 549 -21.37 -4.45 16.44
N LYS A 550 -20.16 -4.10 15.97
CA LYS A 550 -19.76 -2.69 15.81
C LYS A 550 -20.46 -2.05 14.60
N ARG A 551 -20.62 -2.82 13.51
CA ARG A 551 -21.39 -2.38 12.34
C ARG A 551 -22.87 -2.19 12.68
N GLU A 552 -23.40 -2.98 13.61
CA GLU A 552 -24.80 -2.92 14.09
C GLU A 552 -25.02 -1.91 15.22
N HIS A 553 -24.08 -1.72 16.13
CA HIS A 553 -24.14 -0.69 17.19
C HIS A 553 -24.07 0.74 16.62
N ALA A 554 -23.58 0.87 15.39
CA ALA A 554 -23.63 2.09 14.60
C ALA A 554 -24.98 2.34 13.88
N ILE A 555 -25.93 1.39 13.98
CA ILE A 555 -27.31 1.47 13.44
C ILE A 555 -28.25 1.92 14.56
#